data_AF-A0A954LL98-F1
#
_entry.id   AF-A0A954LL98-F1
#
_cell.length_a   1.000
_cell.length_b   1.000
_cell.length_c   1.000
_cell.angle_alpha   90.00
_cell.angle_beta   90.00
_cell.angle_gamma   90.00
#
_symmetry.space_group_name_H-M   'P 1'
#
loop_
_entity.id
_entity.type
_entity.pdbx_description
1 polymer ?
#
loop_
_entity_poly.entity_id
_entity_poly.type
_entity_poly.pdbx_seq_one_letter_code
_entity_poly.pdbx_strand_id
1 'polypeptide(L)'
;IKVTDDIWEFCCGPHNSVNHVPKNDEMDRPATGKFKFGPRECDIRWSTYILPDLPRLERLYPHFCVVKINNVFNMPKKLGDKRWVAYPHPQVIFQYYDGRTGELDYAESISVDR
;
A
#
# COMPACT_ATOMS: atom_id res chain seq x y z
N ILE A 1 0.18 5.34 -3.41
CA ILE A 1 0.35 6.44 -4.39
C ILE A 1 -0.30 7.68 -3.81
N LYS A 2 0.45 8.77 -3.56
CA LYS A 2 -0.14 10.04 -3.14
C LYS A 2 -0.61 10.79 -4.40
N VAL A 3 -1.93 10.96 -4.54
CA VAL A 3 -2.56 11.59 -5.72
C VAL A 3 -2.71 13.09 -5.51
N THR A 4 -3.14 13.50 -4.31
CA THR A 4 -3.20 14.90 -3.86
C THR A 4 -2.74 14.99 -2.40
N ASP A 5 -2.86 16.16 -1.77
CA ASP A 5 -2.57 16.31 -0.34
C ASP A 5 -3.51 15.54 0.57
N ASP A 6 -4.74 15.25 0.10
CA ASP A 6 -5.78 14.58 0.89
C ASP A 6 -6.21 13.23 0.33
N ILE A 7 -5.71 12.84 -0.85
CA ILE A 7 -6.12 11.61 -1.55
C ILE A 7 -4.92 10.70 -1.76
N TRP A 8 -5.03 9.49 -1.20
CA TRP A 8 -4.11 8.39 -1.41
C TRP A 8 -4.82 7.24 -2.12
N GLU A 9 -4.13 6.65 -3.08
CA GLU A 9 -4.55 5.41 -3.72
C GLU A 9 -3.62 4.28 -3.28
N PHE A 10 -4.24 3.20 -2.82
CA PHE A 10 -3.58 1.93 -2.52
C PHE A 10 -4.19 0.89 -3.44
N CYS A 11 -3.42 0.44 -4.42
CA CYS A 11 -3.80 -0.64 -5.30
C CYS A 11 -2.97 -1.87 -4.94
N CYS A 12 -3.61 -3.03 -4.93
CA CYS A 12 -2.94 -4.31 -4.98
C CYS A 12 -3.44 -4.98 -6.26
N GLY A 13 -2.61 -5.03 -7.29
CA GLY A 13 -2.97 -5.71 -8.53
C GLY A 13 -3.22 -7.20 -8.25
N PRO A 14 -4.01 -7.90 -9.07
CA PRO A 14 -4.07 -9.34 -9.03
C PRO A 14 -2.74 -9.82 -9.62
N HIS A 15 -1.71 -9.89 -8.80
CA HIS A 15 -0.35 -10.24 -9.20
C HIS A 15 -0.19 -11.76 -9.53
N ASN A 16 -1.28 -12.36 -10.02
CA ASN A 16 -1.33 -13.54 -10.88
C ASN A 16 -1.38 -13.16 -12.38
N SER A 17 -1.44 -11.87 -12.71
CA SER A 17 -1.32 -11.32 -14.06
C SER A 17 0.15 -11.10 -14.44
N VAL A 18 0.50 -11.43 -15.68
CA VAL A 18 1.87 -11.30 -16.22
C VAL A 18 2.14 -9.96 -16.95
N ASN A 19 1.13 -9.10 -17.05
CA ASN A 19 1.17 -7.83 -17.80
C ASN A 19 1.37 -6.62 -16.87
N HIS A 20 2.41 -6.68 -16.03
CA HIS A 20 2.74 -5.64 -15.05
C HIS A 20 4.23 -5.26 -15.10
N VAL A 21 4.85 -5.35 -16.28
CA VAL A 21 6.22 -4.88 -16.47
C VAL A 21 6.16 -3.38 -16.74
N PRO A 22 6.68 -2.50 -15.87
CA PRO A 22 6.47 -1.07 -16.01
C PRO A 22 6.88 -0.52 -17.39
N LYS A 23 8.06 -0.91 -17.86
CA LYS A 23 8.59 -0.51 -19.18
C LYS A 23 7.70 -0.91 -20.36
N ASN A 24 7.01 -2.05 -20.27
CA ASN A 24 6.25 -2.61 -21.39
C ASN A 24 4.75 -2.29 -21.29
N ASP A 25 4.21 -2.24 -20.07
CA ASP A 25 2.77 -2.30 -19.80
C ASP A 25 2.25 -1.08 -19.02
N GLU A 26 3.11 -0.30 -18.35
CA GLU A 26 2.69 0.73 -17.37
C GLU A 26 3.39 2.08 -17.60
N MET A 27 3.66 2.42 -18.88
CA MET A 27 4.30 3.66 -19.34
C MET A 27 5.66 3.97 -18.69
N ASP A 28 6.44 2.93 -18.38
CA ASP A 28 7.78 3.04 -17.78
C ASP A 28 7.79 3.86 -16.49
N ARG A 29 6.70 3.76 -15.69
CA ARG A 29 6.64 4.39 -14.37
C ARG A 29 7.83 3.92 -13.51
N PRO A 30 8.39 4.78 -12.62
CA PRO A 30 9.42 4.36 -11.70
C PRO A 30 8.86 3.48 -10.57
N ALA A 31 9.75 2.75 -9.87
CA ALA A 31 9.39 1.98 -8.67
C ALA A 31 8.95 2.89 -7.51
N THR A 32 9.60 4.05 -7.37
CA THR A 32 9.27 5.10 -6.42
C THR A 32 9.52 6.48 -7.03
N GLY A 33 8.82 7.50 -6.53
CA GLY A 33 8.98 8.90 -6.93
C GLY A 33 7.89 9.40 -7.88
N LYS A 34 8.15 10.57 -8.47
CA LYS A 34 7.19 11.29 -9.32
C LYS A 34 6.91 10.54 -10.61
N PHE A 35 5.64 10.42 -10.95
CA PHE A 35 5.16 9.84 -12.19
C PHE A 35 4.01 10.66 -12.76
N LYS A 36 3.98 10.86 -14.07
CA LYS A 36 2.93 11.64 -14.74
C LYS A 36 2.15 10.74 -15.70
N PHE A 37 0.88 10.53 -15.39
CA PHE A 37 -0.07 9.84 -16.27
C PHE A 37 -1.08 10.84 -16.84
N GLY A 38 -0.97 11.11 -18.14
CA GLY A 38 -1.79 12.12 -18.80
C GLY A 38 -1.64 13.50 -18.13
N PRO A 39 -2.74 14.16 -17.73
CA PRO A 39 -2.67 15.49 -17.09
C PRO A 39 -2.28 15.44 -15.60
N ARG A 40 -2.19 14.26 -14.97
CA ARG A 40 -2.00 14.13 -13.52
C ARG A 40 -0.58 13.66 -13.17
N GLU A 41 0.05 14.37 -12.25
CA GLU A 41 1.27 13.90 -11.57
C GLU A 41 0.88 13.23 -10.25
N CYS A 42 1.52 12.12 -9.92
CA CYS A 42 1.42 11.46 -8.62
C CYS A 42 2.80 11.13 -8.06
N ASP A 43 2.86 10.87 -6.76
CA ASP A 43 4.08 10.41 -6.08
C ASP A 43 3.92 8.94 -5.66
N ILE A 44 4.66 8.06 -6.34
CA ILE A 44 4.68 6.63 -6.06
C ILE A 44 5.57 6.41 -4.82
N ARG A 45 4.93 6.21 -3.66
CA ARG A 45 5.63 5.92 -2.41
C ARG A 45 6.29 4.55 -2.39
N TRP A 46 5.56 3.58 -2.92
CA TRP A 46 6.00 2.21 -3.10
C TRP A 46 5.17 1.56 -4.20
N SER A 47 5.79 0.64 -4.93
CA SER A 47 5.11 -0.20 -5.91
C SER A 47 5.89 -1.48 -6.12
N THR A 48 5.19 -2.54 -6.49
CA THR A 48 5.83 -3.72 -7.09
C THR A 48 6.47 -3.32 -8.41
N TYR A 49 7.66 -3.86 -8.69
CA TYR A 49 8.42 -3.53 -9.89
C TYR A 49 9.00 -4.78 -10.53
N ILE A 50 8.56 -5.07 -11.75
CA ILE A 50 8.99 -6.25 -12.50
C ILE A 50 9.90 -5.80 -13.63
N LEU A 51 11.13 -6.33 -13.67
CA LEU A 51 12.09 -5.98 -14.71
C LEU A 51 11.73 -6.66 -16.05
N PRO A 52 12.01 -6.00 -17.19
CA PRO A 52 11.58 -6.48 -18.51
C PRO A 52 12.34 -7.72 -19.01
N ASP A 53 13.48 -8.03 -18.40
CA ASP A 53 14.33 -9.20 -18.70
C ASP A 53 13.82 -10.50 -18.07
N LEU A 54 12.87 -10.42 -17.12
CA LEU A 54 12.24 -11.61 -16.57
C LEU A 54 11.38 -12.34 -17.63
N PRO A 55 11.54 -13.67 -17.79
CA PRO A 55 10.66 -14.47 -18.64
C PRO A 55 9.19 -14.31 -18.22
N ARG A 56 8.26 -14.38 -19.18
CA ARG A 56 6.85 -14.01 -18.96
C ARG A 56 6.19 -14.73 -17.78
N LEU A 57 6.47 -16.03 -17.61
CA LEU A 57 5.88 -16.83 -16.53
C LEU A 57 6.54 -16.58 -15.15
N GLU A 58 7.73 -15.98 -15.12
CA GLU A 58 8.46 -15.63 -13.90
C GLU A 58 8.06 -14.26 -13.35
N ARG A 59 7.00 -13.63 -13.89
CA ARG A 59 6.52 -12.29 -13.51
C ARG A 59 5.42 -12.30 -12.44
N LEU A 60 5.16 -13.46 -11.85
CA LEU A 60 4.06 -13.66 -10.90
C LEU A 60 4.53 -13.39 -9.47
N TYR A 61 4.40 -12.15 -9.01
CA TYR A 61 4.79 -11.71 -7.67
C TYR A 61 3.57 -11.32 -6.84
N PRO A 62 2.80 -12.28 -6.29
CA PRO A 62 1.57 -12.02 -5.55
C PRO A 62 1.83 -11.13 -4.34
N HIS A 63 0.97 -10.15 -4.08
CA HIS A 63 0.95 -9.40 -2.82
C HIS A 63 -0.47 -9.32 -2.27
N PHE A 64 -0.60 -9.04 -0.98
CA PHE A 64 -1.86 -8.62 -0.38
C PHE A 64 -1.64 -7.43 0.55
N CYS A 65 -2.67 -6.58 0.68
CA CYS A 65 -2.63 -5.42 1.56
C CYS A 65 -3.54 -5.65 2.78
N VAL A 66 -3.00 -5.47 3.98
CA VAL A 66 -3.77 -5.37 5.22
C VAL A 66 -3.89 -3.90 5.58
N VAL A 67 -5.13 -3.44 5.79
CA VAL A 67 -5.41 -2.08 6.26
C VAL A 67 -5.80 -2.16 7.73
N LYS A 68 -4.95 -1.60 8.60
CA LYS A 68 -5.19 -1.52 10.04
C LYS A 68 -5.65 -0.11 10.41
N ILE A 69 -6.84 -0.03 11.02
CA ILE A 69 -7.42 1.22 11.49
C ILE A 69 -7.22 1.31 13.00
N ASN A 70 -6.40 2.27 13.43
CA ASN A 70 -6.17 2.60 14.83
C ASN A 70 -6.92 3.89 15.16
N ASN A 71 -8.23 3.81 15.34
CA ASN A 71 -9.06 4.96 15.72
C ASN A 71 -9.60 4.88 17.16
N VAL A 72 -9.56 3.70 17.78
CA VAL A 72 -9.96 3.49 19.17
C VAL A 72 -8.99 2.58 19.91
N PHE A 73 -8.94 2.69 21.24
CA PHE A 73 -8.27 1.76 22.13
C PHE A 73 -9.22 1.24 23.21
N ASN A 74 -8.96 0.02 23.70
CA ASN A 74 -9.73 -0.55 24.80
C ASN A 74 -9.20 -0.02 26.14
N MET A 75 -10.02 0.72 26.88
CA MET A 75 -9.71 1.22 28.21
C MET A 75 -10.88 0.94 29.16
N PRO A 76 -11.05 -0.32 29.60
CA PRO A 76 -12.16 -0.69 30.45
C PRO A 76 -12.01 -0.10 31.86
N LYS A 77 -13.13 -0.01 32.61
CA LYS A 77 -13.09 0.39 34.02
C LYS A 77 -12.63 -0.73 34.96
N LYS A 78 -12.71 -1.98 34.52
CA LYS A 78 -12.23 -3.19 35.21
C LYS A 78 -11.47 -4.06 34.22
N LEU A 79 -10.39 -4.71 34.68
CA LEU A 79 -9.61 -5.60 33.83
C LEU A 79 -10.49 -6.75 33.31
N GLY A 80 -10.39 -7.07 32.03
CA GLY A 80 -11.21 -8.08 31.35
C GLY A 80 -12.45 -7.52 30.63
N ASP A 81 -12.93 -6.34 31.01
CA ASP A 81 -14.07 -5.70 30.33
C ASP A 81 -13.66 -5.00 29.01
N LYS A 82 -14.64 -4.41 28.32
CA LYS A 82 -14.43 -3.58 27.12
C LYS A 82 -15.02 -2.19 27.27
N ARG A 83 -14.25 -1.16 26.89
CA ARG A 83 -14.73 0.20 26.63
C ARG A 83 -13.84 0.84 25.57
N TRP A 84 -14.43 1.19 24.44
CA TRP A 84 -13.71 1.88 23.36
C TRP A 84 -13.58 3.37 23.66
N VAL A 85 -12.36 3.88 23.56
CA VAL A 85 -12.03 5.31 23.68
C VAL A 85 -11.34 5.73 22.39
N ALA A 86 -11.74 6.86 21.82
CA ALA A 86 -11.15 7.38 20.60
C ALA A 86 -9.70 7.83 20.81
N TYR A 87 -8.82 7.53 19.85
CA TYR A 87 -7.50 8.16 19.80
C TYR A 87 -7.63 9.64 19.37
N PRO A 88 -6.88 10.58 19.98
CA PRO A 88 -6.87 11.98 19.55
C PRO A 88 -6.38 12.15 18.11
N HIS A 89 -5.40 11.34 17.69
CA HIS A 89 -4.86 11.31 16.34
C HIS A 89 -5.00 9.89 15.78
N PRO A 90 -6.10 9.56 15.11
CA PRO A 90 -6.27 8.24 14.51
C PRO A 90 -5.23 7.99 13.42
N GLN A 91 -4.98 6.69 13.16
CA GLN A 91 -4.06 6.25 12.11
C GLN A 91 -4.72 5.20 11.24
N VAL A 92 -4.44 5.25 9.94
CA VAL A 92 -4.67 4.15 9.01
C VAL A 92 -3.31 3.66 8.54
N ILE A 93 -3.02 2.39 8.79
CA ILE A 93 -1.76 1.75 8.44
C ILE A 93 -2.02 0.80 7.29
N PHE A 94 -1.35 1.01 6.17
CA PHE A 94 -1.37 0.14 5.01
C PHE A 94 -0.13 -0.73 5.05
N GLN A 95 -0.30 -2.04 4.96
CA GLN A 95 0.79 -3.01 5.06
C GLN A 95 0.69 -3.97 3.88
N TYR A 96 1.68 -3.97 3.01
CA TYR A 96 1.80 -4.92 1.90
C TYR A 96 2.70 -6.07 2.30
N TYR A 97 2.25 -7.27 1.97
CA TYR A 97 2.93 -8.52 2.25
C TYR A 97 3.12 -9.32 0.97
N ASP A 98 4.23 -10.06 0.91
CA ASP A 98 4.46 -11.05 -0.13
C ASP A 98 3.41 -12.17 0.03
N GLY A 99 2.72 -12.47 -1.07
CA GLY A 99 1.58 -13.37 -1.08
C GLY A 99 1.94 -14.85 -0.96
N ARG A 100 3.22 -15.22 -1.06
CA ARG A 100 3.67 -16.62 -0.92
C ARG A 100 4.19 -16.92 0.48
N THR A 101 4.90 -15.97 1.06
CA THR A 101 5.63 -16.12 2.33
C THR A 101 4.91 -15.45 3.49
N GLY A 102 4.11 -14.41 3.22
CA GLY A 102 3.52 -13.55 4.24
C GLY A 102 4.53 -12.58 4.87
N GLU A 103 5.72 -12.43 4.29
CA GLU A 103 6.71 -11.45 4.75
C GLU A 103 6.25 -10.02 4.44
N LEU A 104 6.55 -9.07 5.32
CA LEU A 104 6.18 -7.66 5.16
C LEU A 104 7.14 -6.97 4.19
N ASP A 105 6.63 -6.49 3.06
CA ASP A 105 7.42 -5.76 2.07
C ASP A 105 7.41 -4.26 2.29
N TYR A 106 6.26 -3.72 2.68
CA TYR A 106 6.08 -2.28 2.85
C TYR A 106 4.99 -1.94 3.86
N ALA A 107 5.21 -0.90 4.64
CA ALA A 107 4.19 -0.33 5.50
C ALA A 107 4.24 1.20 5.46
N GLU A 108 3.07 1.82 5.36
CA GLU A 108 2.91 3.27 5.44
C GLU A 108 1.73 3.60 6.34
N SER A 109 1.90 4.63 7.17
CA SER A 109 0.84 5.12 8.06
C SER A 109 0.40 6.50 7.61
N ILE A 110 -0.90 6.70 7.48
CA ILE A 110 -1.52 8.01 7.31
C ILE A 110 -2.14 8.38 8.65
N SER A 111 -1.82 9.58 9.15
CA SER A 111 -2.38 10.14 10.38
C SER A 111 -2.73 11.59 10.16
N VAL A 112 -3.69 12.10 10.96
CA VAL A 112 -3.92 13.53 11.06
C VAL A 112 -2.72 14.21 11.74
N ASP A 113 -2.50 15.48 11.44
CA ASP A 113 -1.43 16.26 12.05
C ASP A 113 -1.52 16.23 13.59
N ARG A 114 -0.35 16.31 14.24
CA ARG A 114 -0.20 16.33 15.70
C ARG A 114 -0.18 17.75 16.25
#